data_AF-A0A7W7HEB8-F1
#
_entry.id   AF-A0A7W7HEB8-F1
#
_cell.length_a   1.000
_cell.length_b   1.000
_cell.length_c   1.000
_cell.angle_alpha   90.00
_cell.angle_beta   90.00
_cell.angle_gamma   90.00
#
_symmetry.space_group_name_H-M   'P 1'
#
loop_
_entity.id
_entity.type
_entity.pdbx_description
1 polymer ?
#
loop_
_entity_poly.entity_id
_entity_poly.type
_entity_poly.pdbx_seq_one_letter_code
_entity_poly.pdbx_strand_id
1 'polypeptide(L)'
;MVDIYELLPRERSPVDYRNLVSDPRIDQEGLRQLGQNPFPFVRSAVARSPLADATTLAAVSLDGLDRWTRNSILISIARHHNADRSTLLGVLRKTCALLNQPDERPFAAALALARRTELSEIEVLDLIDQPNASRRMARGVRRALAGREPR
;
A
#
# COMPACT_ATOMS: atom_id res chain seq x y z
N MET A 1 8.26 -23.88 9.14
CA MET A 1 7.81 -22.50 9.42
C MET A 1 8.94 -21.88 10.21
N VAL A 2 9.64 -20.91 9.63
CA VAL A 2 10.77 -20.27 10.31
C VAL A 2 10.19 -19.22 11.25
N ASP A 3 10.56 -19.26 12.53
CA ASP A 3 10.27 -18.14 13.42
C ASP A 3 11.11 -16.95 12.94
N ILE A 4 10.45 -15.90 12.45
CA ILE A 4 11.11 -14.71 11.92
C ILE A 4 12.07 -14.06 12.94
N TYR A 5 11.85 -14.28 14.23
CA TYR A 5 12.68 -13.75 15.30
C TYR A 5 13.97 -14.54 15.52
N GLU A 6 14.07 -15.79 15.05
CA GLU A 6 15.31 -16.58 15.07
C GLU A 6 16.34 -16.06 14.06
N LEU A 7 15.88 -15.39 13.01
CA LEU A 7 16.72 -14.76 11.99
C LEU A 7 17.30 -13.41 12.44
N LEU A 8 16.79 -12.85 13.55
CA LEU A 8 17.31 -11.61 14.11
C LEU A 8 18.50 -11.88 15.04
N PRO A 9 19.50 -10.98 15.07
CA PRO A 9 20.54 -11.03 16.09
C PRO A 9 19.95 -10.91 17.50
N ARG A 10 20.73 -11.38 18.50
CA ARG A 10 20.35 -11.29 19.92
C ARG A 10 20.14 -9.83 20.35
N GLU A 11 21.05 -8.95 19.93
CA GLU A 11 20.91 -7.51 20.09
C GLU A 11 20.22 -6.94 18.85
N ARG A 12 18.97 -6.51 19.01
CA ARG A 12 18.11 -6.09 17.91
C ARG A 12 18.19 -4.58 17.71
N SER A 13 18.42 -4.17 16.48
CA SER A 13 18.33 -2.79 16.03
C SER A 13 17.20 -2.63 15.00
N PRO A 14 16.69 -1.39 14.78
CA PRO A 14 15.74 -1.11 13.71
C PRO A 14 16.23 -1.55 12.32
N VAL A 15 17.54 -1.53 12.07
CA VAL A 15 18.13 -1.94 10.80
C VAL A 15 17.96 -3.45 10.57
N ASP A 16 18.05 -4.25 11.62
CA ASP A 16 17.93 -5.71 11.51
C ASP A 16 16.55 -6.12 11.01
N TYR A 17 15.49 -5.48 11.51
CA TYR A 17 14.14 -5.71 11.00
C TYR A 17 13.97 -5.32 9.53
N ARG A 18 14.67 -4.28 9.07
CA ARG A 18 14.62 -3.88 7.66
C ARG A 18 15.39 -4.85 6.77
N ASN A 19 16.55 -5.33 7.23
CA ASN A 19 17.32 -6.35 6.53
C ASN A 19 16.52 -7.64 6.42
N LEU A 20 15.78 -7.98 7.47
CA LEU A 20 14.93 -9.16 7.52
C LEU A 20 13.85 -9.18 6.44
N VAL A 21 13.26 -8.02 6.10
CA VAL A 21 12.27 -7.90 4.99
C VAL A 21 12.87 -8.25 3.62
N SER A 22 14.18 -8.13 3.47
CA SER A 22 14.91 -8.45 2.23
C SER A 22 15.66 -9.78 2.32
N ASP A 23 15.52 -10.53 3.41
CA ASP A 23 16.22 -11.79 3.62
C ASP A 23 15.58 -12.89 2.75
N PRO A 24 16.34 -13.55 1.86
CA PRO A 24 15.80 -14.58 0.97
C PRO A 24 15.31 -15.83 1.72
N ARG A 25 15.65 -15.99 3.00
CA ARG A 25 15.18 -17.09 3.84
C ARG A 25 13.78 -16.86 4.39
N ILE A 26 13.26 -15.63 4.31
CA ILE A 26 11.89 -15.32 4.70
C ILE A 26 10.92 -15.70 3.57
N ASP A 27 9.89 -16.45 3.94
CA ASP A 27 8.76 -16.77 3.08
C ASP A 27 7.64 -15.71 3.17
N GLN A 28 6.58 -15.89 2.39
CA GLN A 28 5.44 -14.96 2.38
C GLN A 28 4.75 -14.87 3.75
N GLU A 29 4.73 -15.97 4.52
CA GLU A 29 4.16 -15.96 5.87
C GLU A 29 4.98 -15.06 6.81
N GLY A 30 6.31 -15.15 6.75
CA GLY A 30 7.19 -14.26 7.49
C GLY A 30 7.04 -12.80 7.08
N LEU A 31 6.93 -12.49 5.78
CA LEU A 31 6.64 -11.13 5.31
C LEU A 31 5.28 -10.62 5.79
N ARG A 32 4.26 -11.48 5.82
CA ARG A 32 2.93 -11.15 6.33
C ARG A 32 2.97 -10.80 7.81
N GLN A 33 3.71 -11.55 8.62
CA GLN A 33 3.94 -11.23 10.04
C GLN A 33 4.67 -9.90 10.20
N LEU A 34 5.68 -9.62 9.37
CA LEU A 34 6.38 -8.33 9.38
C LEU A 34 5.46 -7.17 8.96
N GLY A 35 4.48 -7.41 8.07
CA GLY A 35 3.45 -6.44 7.69
C GLY A 35 2.51 -6.03 8.84
N GLN A 36 2.50 -6.81 9.93
CA GLN A 36 1.73 -6.56 11.15
C GLN A 36 2.61 -6.08 12.33
N ASN A 37 3.93 -6.01 12.13
CA ASN A 37 4.89 -5.68 13.17
C ASN A 37 4.57 -4.32 13.84
N PRO A 38 4.78 -4.12 15.15
CA PRO A 38 4.48 -2.86 15.83
C PRO A 38 5.23 -1.64 15.25
N PHE A 39 6.34 -1.86 14.54
CA PHE A 39 7.16 -0.78 14.01
C PHE A 39 6.70 -0.30 12.61
N PRO A 40 6.27 0.97 12.46
CA PRO A 40 5.80 1.53 11.20
C PRO A 40 6.81 1.42 10.04
N PHE A 41 8.10 1.55 10.34
CA PHE A 41 9.15 1.47 9.32
C PHE A 41 9.30 0.07 8.74
N VAL A 42 8.98 -0.98 9.50
CA VAL A 42 8.98 -2.38 9.03
C VAL A 42 7.82 -2.60 8.09
N ARG A 43 6.61 -2.17 8.48
CA ARG A 43 5.43 -2.24 7.61
C ARG A 43 5.65 -1.49 6.29
N SER A 44 6.29 -0.33 6.36
CA SER A 44 6.68 0.46 5.19
C SER A 44 7.74 -0.22 4.32
N ALA A 45 8.62 -1.03 4.90
CA ALA A 45 9.58 -1.83 4.15
C ALA A 45 8.87 -3.00 3.44
N VAL A 46 7.96 -3.71 4.11
CA VAL A 46 7.16 -4.80 3.52
C VAL A 46 6.35 -4.31 2.32
N ALA A 47 5.66 -3.17 2.45
CA ALA A 47 4.87 -2.57 1.37
C ALA A 47 5.68 -2.16 0.12
N ARG A 48 7.02 -2.10 0.23
CA ARG A 48 7.95 -1.79 -0.87
C ARG A 48 8.78 -2.99 -1.30
N SER A 49 8.66 -4.12 -0.61
CA SER A 49 9.51 -5.28 -0.86
C SER A 49 9.09 -5.92 -2.19
N PRO A 50 9.99 -6.07 -3.17
CA PRO A 50 9.66 -6.76 -4.42
C PRO A 50 9.29 -8.23 -4.21
N LEU A 51 9.65 -8.79 -3.06
CA LEU A 51 9.32 -10.17 -2.67
C LEU A 51 7.88 -10.30 -2.16
N ALA A 52 7.21 -9.21 -1.78
CA ALA A 52 5.86 -9.27 -1.25
C ALA A 52 4.86 -9.62 -2.36
N ASP A 53 4.07 -10.65 -2.13
CA ASP A 53 2.95 -11.02 -2.98
C ASP A 53 1.68 -10.20 -2.65
N ALA A 54 0.64 -10.37 -3.45
CA ALA A 54 -0.64 -9.69 -3.26
C ALA A 54 -1.23 -9.91 -1.86
N THR A 55 -1.20 -11.14 -1.36
CA THR A 55 -1.77 -11.49 -0.05
C THR A 55 -1.03 -10.80 1.10
N THR A 56 0.30 -10.77 1.02
CA THR A 56 1.16 -10.06 1.96
C THR A 56 0.90 -8.56 1.93
N LEU A 57 0.81 -7.97 0.74
CA LEU A 57 0.53 -6.54 0.56
C LEU A 57 -0.84 -6.16 1.11
N ALA A 58 -1.87 -6.98 0.88
CA ALA A 58 -3.22 -6.78 1.41
C ALA A 58 -3.25 -6.84 2.94
N ALA A 59 -2.37 -7.64 3.53
CA ALA A 59 -2.24 -7.83 4.97
C ALA A 59 -1.34 -6.80 5.65
N VAL A 60 -0.81 -5.76 4.99
CA VAL A 60 -0.06 -4.70 5.70
C VAL A 60 -1.01 -3.87 6.56
N SER A 61 -0.74 -3.81 7.88
CA SER A 61 -1.57 -3.05 8.81
C SER A 61 -1.31 -1.55 8.74
N LEU A 62 -2.38 -0.77 8.74
CA LEU A 62 -2.35 0.69 8.75
C LEU A 62 -2.71 1.30 10.12
N ASP A 63 -2.97 0.44 11.10
CA ASP A 63 -3.47 0.84 12.41
C ASP A 63 -2.36 1.46 13.25
N GLY A 64 -2.69 2.53 13.97
CA GLY A 64 -1.74 3.27 14.79
C GLY A 64 -0.68 4.06 14.00
N LEU A 65 -0.77 4.09 12.67
CA LEU A 65 0.15 4.88 11.85
C LEU A 65 -0.20 6.37 11.89
N ASP A 66 0.82 7.22 11.81
CA ASP A 66 0.59 8.62 11.47
C ASP A 66 0.09 8.76 10.01
N ARG A 67 -0.42 9.95 9.68
CA ARG A 67 -0.95 10.28 8.36
C ARG A 67 0.07 10.05 7.24
N TRP A 68 1.30 10.50 7.43
CA TRP A 68 2.33 10.46 6.41
C TRP A 68 2.72 9.03 6.08
N THR A 69 2.96 8.21 7.11
CA THR A 69 3.34 6.81 6.97
C THR A 69 2.21 6.00 6.34
N ARG A 70 0.97 6.20 6.77
CA ARG A 70 -0.21 5.56 6.17
C ARG A 70 -0.31 5.86 4.67
N ASN A 71 -0.21 7.13 4.28
CA ASN A 71 -0.30 7.53 2.89
C ASN A 71 0.87 6.98 2.07
N SER A 72 2.09 6.95 2.61
CA SER A 72 3.27 6.37 1.97
C SER A 72 3.09 4.87 1.68
N ILE A 73 2.53 4.10 2.63
CA ILE A 73 2.22 2.69 2.44
C ILE A 73 1.16 2.49 1.36
N LEU A 74 0.05 3.25 1.40
CA LEU A 74 -1.00 3.15 0.38
C LEU A 74 -0.47 3.44 -1.03
N ILE A 75 0.40 4.44 -1.18
CA ILE A 75 1.06 4.75 -2.46
C ILE A 75 1.94 3.59 -2.90
N SER A 76 2.71 3.00 -1.98
CA SER A 76 3.63 1.90 -2.27
C SER A 76 2.86 0.67 -2.78
N ILE A 77 1.79 0.27 -2.08
CA ILE A 77 0.95 -0.86 -2.49
C ILE A 77 0.24 -0.55 -3.82
N ALA A 78 -0.31 0.65 -4.01
CA ALA A 78 -0.98 1.04 -5.24
C ALA A 78 -0.06 1.03 -6.48
N ARG A 79 1.26 1.17 -6.28
CA ARG A 79 2.27 1.11 -7.35
C ARG A 79 2.94 -0.26 -7.48
N HIS A 80 2.65 -1.19 -6.58
CA HIS A 80 3.35 -2.45 -6.51
C HIS A 80 2.98 -3.35 -7.69
N HIS A 81 3.98 -3.93 -8.36
CA HIS A 81 3.76 -4.76 -9.55
C HIS A 81 3.03 -6.09 -9.20
N ASN A 82 3.28 -6.65 -8.02
CA ASN A 82 2.57 -7.83 -7.52
C ASN A 82 1.19 -7.54 -6.89
N ALA A 83 0.76 -6.27 -6.80
CA ALA A 83 -0.56 -5.98 -6.24
C ALA A 83 -1.65 -6.38 -7.25
N ASP A 84 -2.37 -7.45 -6.91
CA ASP A 84 -3.49 -7.96 -7.68
C ASP A 84 -4.73 -7.08 -7.55
N ARG A 85 -5.78 -7.43 -8.30
CA ARG A 85 -7.04 -6.69 -8.29
C ARG A 85 -7.66 -6.59 -6.89
N SER A 86 -7.65 -7.69 -6.12
CA SER A 86 -8.25 -7.72 -4.78
C SER A 86 -7.55 -6.76 -3.82
N THR A 87 -6.22 -6.78 -3.85
CA THR A 87 -5.36 -5.89 -3.06
C THR A 87 -5.61 -4.43 -3.43
N LEU A 88 -5.64 -4.12 -4.73
CA LEU A 88 -5.87 -2.76 -5.22
C LEU A 88 -7.27 -2.24 -4.86
N LEU A 89 -8.30 -3.08 -4.88
CA LEU A 89 -9.63 -2.73 -4.38
C LEU A 89 -9.62 -2.42 -2.87
N GLY A 90 -8.85 -3.18 -2.09
CA GLY A 90 -8.64 -2.87 -0.68
C GLY A 90 -8.01 -1.49 -0.46
N VAL A 91 -6.98 -1.15 -1.24
CA VAL A 91 -6.34 0.16 -1.22
C VAL A 91 -7.30 1.27 -1.69
N LEU A 92 -8.11 1.01 -2.71
CA LEU A 92 -9.14 1.93 -3.20
C LEU A 92 -10.15 2.28 -2.10
N ARG A 93 -10.73 1.27 -1.44
CA ARG A 93 -11.69 1.48 -0.34
C ARG A 93 -11.08 2.29 0.80
N LYS A 94 -9.86 1.95 1.21
CA LYS A 94 -9.11 2.70 2.24
C LYS A 94 -8.86 4.15 1.80
N THR A 95 -8.52 4.38 0.53
CA THR A 95 -8.31 5.72 -0.03
C THR A 95 -9.59 6.54 -0.03
N CYS A 96 -10.74 5.96 -0.42
CA CYS A 96 -12.04 6.63 -0.33
C CYS A 96 -12.40 6.97 1.13
N ALA A 97 -12.21 6.02 2.06
CA ALA A 97 -12.46 6.25 3.48
C ALA A 97 -11.61 7.42 4.04
N LEU A 98 -10.35 7.53 3.61
CA LEU A 98 -9.51 8.67 3.96
C LEU A 98 -9.98 9.97 3.30
N LEU A 99 -10.40 9.96 2.03
CA LEU A 99 -10.97 11.15 1.37
C LEU A 99 -12.27 11.65 2.00
N ASN A 100 -12.96 10.84 2.80
CA ASN A 100 -14.10 11.28 3.61
C ASN A 100 -13.68 12.07 4.87
N GLN A 101 -12.39 12.08 5.23
CA GLN A 101 -11.88 12.79 6.40
C GLN A 101 -11.31 14.17 6.00
N PRO A 102 -11.63 15.25 6.73
CA PRO A 102 -11.37 16.64 6.31
C PRO A 102 -9.88 17.00 6.15
N ASP A 103 -8.98 16.31 6.85
CA ASP A 103 -7.54 16.62 6.83
C ASP A 103 -6.69 15.61 6.06
N GLU A 104 -7.31 14.55 5.55
CA GLU A 104 -6.62 13.48 4.84
C GLU A 104 -6.48 13.82 3.36
N ARG A 105 -5.30 13.52 2.80
CA ARG A 105 -4.95 13.85 1.41
C ARG A 105 -4.22 12.68 0.74
N PRO A 106 -4.86 11.51 0.58
CA PRO A 106 -4.26 10.33 -0.06
C PRO A 106 -4.18 10.47 -1.60
N PHE A 107 -3.99 11.70 -2.10
CA PHE A 107 -4.12 12.02 -3.52
C PHE A 107 -3.12 11.26 -4.39
N ALA A 108 -1.90 11.04 -3.90
CA ALA A 108 -0.91 10.26 -4.63
C ALA A 108 -1.29 8.77 -4.74
N ALA A 109 -1.98 8.20 -3.74
CA ALA A 109 -2.52 6.85 -3.82
C ALA A 109 -3.67 6.80 -4.83
N ALA A 110 -4.60 7.76 -4.78
CA ALA A 110 -5.68 7.89 -5.75
C ALA A 110 -5.15 7.97 -7.21
N LEU A 111 -4.12 8.78 -7.45
CA LEU A 111 -3.48 8.88 -8.77
C LEU A 111 -2.76 7.59 -9.19
N ALA A 112 -2.15 6.87 -8.25
CA ALA A 112 -1.53 5.58 -8.55
C ALA A 112 -2.59 4.54 -8.93
N LEU A 113 -3.67 4.42 -8.17
CA LEU A 113 -4.82 3.55 -8.46
C LEU A 113 -5.45 3.87 -9.82
N ALA A 114 -5.57 5.15 -10.16
CA ALA A 114 -6.09 5.59 -11.45
C ALA A 114 -5.26 5.14 -12.66
N ARG A 115 -4.02 4.69 -12.46
CA ARG A 115 -3.18 4.11 -13.53
C ARG A 115 -3.23 2.58 -13.61
N ARG A 116 -3.89 1.91 -12.67
CA ARG A 116 -3.94 0.44 -12.59
C ARG A 116 -5.00 -0.12 -13.52
N THR A 117 -4.59 -0.92 -14.51
CA THR A 117 -5.50 -1.54 -15.49
C THR A 117 -6.36 -2.65 -14.89
N GLU A 118 -5.96 -3.15 -13.71
CA GLU A 118 -6.68 -4.16 -12.94
C GLU A 118 -7.98 -3.63 -12.33
N LEU A 119 -8.10 -2.31 -12.17
CA LEU A 119 -9.30 -1.64 -11.68
C LEU A 119 -10.11 -1.08 -12.85
N SER A 120 -11.42 -1.24 -12.83
CA SER A 120 -12.29 -0.63 -13.83
C SER A 120 -12.30 0.90 -13.71
N GLU A 121 -12.71 1.57 -14.78
CA GLU A 121 -12.86 3.02 -14.77
C GLU A 121 -13.92 3.48 -13.75
N ILE A 122 -15.07 2.81 -13.70
CA ILE A 122 -16.18 3.13 -12.80
C ILE A 122 -15.71 3.09 -11.34
N GLU A 123 -15.01 2.03 -10.93
CA GLU A 123 -14.48 1.89 -9.56
C GLU A 123 -13.50 3.03 -9.19
N VAL A 124 -12.70 3.50 -10.15
CA VAL A 124 -11.75 4.58 -9.90
C VAL A 124 -12.44 5.94 -9.87
N LEU A 125 -13.50 6.12 -10.66
CA LEU A 125 -14.26 7.37 -10.67
C LEU A 125 -14.90 7.66 -9.31
N ASP A 126 -15.25 6.65 -8.51
CA ASP A 126 -15.73 6.84 -7.13
C ASP A 126 -14.80 7.72 -6.27
N LEU A 127 -13.49 7.75 -6.56
CA LEU A 127 -12.51 8.60 -5.86
C LEU A 127 -12.79 10.10 -6.02
N ILE A 128 -13.36 10.51 -7.17
CA ILE A 128 -13.57 11.93 -7.48
C ILE A 128 -14.83 12.49 -6.84
N ASP A 129 -15.76 11.60 -6.46
CA ASP A 129 -17.04 11.95 -5.86
C ASP A 129 -16.96 12.02 -4.32
N GLN A 130 -15.78 11.77 -3.74
CA GLN A 130 -15.57 11.88 -2.31
C GLN A 130 -15.56 13.35 -1.85
N PRO A 131 -16.06 13.68 -0.65
CA PRO A 131 -16.22 15.06 -0.17
C PRO A 131 -14.94 15.89 -0.18
N ASN A 132 -13.78 15.31 0.16
CA ASN A 132 -12.50 16.02 0.17
C ASN A 132 -11.65 15.72 -1.07
N ALA A 133 -12.28 15.22 -2.15
CA ALA A 133 -11.64 15.11 -3.46
C ALA A 133 -11.35 16.49 -4.04
N SER A 134 -10.08 16.91 -4.04
CA SER A 134 -9.72 18.19 -4.63
C SER A 134 -9.92 18.19 -6.15
N ARG A 135 -10.29 19.34 -6.73
CA ARG A 135 -10.40 19.52 -8.20
C ARG A 135 -9.12 19.10 -8.94
N ARG A 136 -7.96 19.35 -8.33
CA ARG A 136 -6.65 18.95 -8.87
C ARG A 136 -6.50 17.42 -8.90
N MET A 137 -6.86 16.74 -7.82
CA MET A 137 -6.86 15.27 -7.78
C MET A 137 -7.84 14.71 -8.81
N ALA A 138 -9.08 15.18 -8.83
CA ALA A 138 -10.12 14.71 -9.76
C ALA A 138 -9.67 14.86 -11.23
N ARG A 139 -9.06 16.00 -11.59
CA ARG A 139 -8.48 16.19 -12.93
C ARG A 139 -7.33 15.21 -13.20
N GLY A 140 -6.46 14.98 -12.22
CA GLY A 140 -5.36 14.02 -12.35
C GLY A 140 -5.85 12.58 -12.54
N VAL A 141 -6.89 12.18 -11.81
CA VAL A 141 -7.54 10.86 -11.95
C VAL A 141 -8.11 10.69 -13.35
N ARG A 142 -8.92 11.65 -13.84
CA ARG A 142 -9.47 11.61 -15.21
C ARG A 142 -8.38 11.53 -16.29
N ARG A 143 -7.29 12.27 -16.12
CA ARG A 143 -6.13 12.21 -17.04
C ARG A 143 -5.43 10.85 -17.00
N ALA A 144 -5.27 10.27 -15.81
CA ALA A 144 -4.66 8.96 -15.66
C ALA A 144 -5.52 7.86 -16.29
N LEU A 145 -6.85 7.94 -16.14
CA LEU A 145 -7.81 7.05 -16.80
C LEU A 145 -7.72 7.15 -18.31
N ALA A 146 -7.77 8.36 -18.87
CA ALA A 146 -7.67 8.59 -20.32
C ALA A 146 -6.33 8.14 -20.92
N GLY A 147 -5.28 8.06 -20.11
CA GLY A 147 -3.96 7.59 -20.52
C GLY A 147 -3.74 6.08 -20.35
N ARG A 148 -4.75 5.30 -19.93
CA ARG A 148 -4.65 3.84 -19.91
C ARG A 148 -4.73 3.33 -21.34
N GLU A 149 -3.75 2.52 -21.74
CA GLU A 149 -3.87 1.81 -23.02
C GLU A 149 -5.06 0.84 -22.95
N PRO A 150 -5.91 0.79 -23.98
CA PRO A 150 -6.94 -0.23 -24.08
C PRO A 150 -6.26 -1.60 -24.14
N ARG A 151 -6.73 -2.54 -23.32
CA ARG A 151 -6.31 -3.94 -23.38
C ARG A 151 -6.80 -4.61 -24.65
#